data_AF-A0A8J4QI14-F1
#
_entry.id   AF-A0A8J4QI14-F1
#
_cell.length_a   1.000
_cell.length_b   1.000
_cell.length_c   1.000
_cell.angle_alpha   90.00
_cell.angle_beta   90.00
_cell.angle_gamma   90.00
#
_symmetry.space_group_name_H-M   'P 1'
#
loop_
_entity.id
_entity.type
_entity.pdbx_description
1 polymer ?
#
loop_
_entity_poly.entity_id
_entity_poly.type
_entity_poly.pdbx_seq_one_letter_code
_entity_poly.pdbx_strand_id
1 'polypeptide(L)'
;MKFTCDFCGKEGNLPYLCAQCDFAIHSRCAACPRILKVYRHNHPLHLTPSLEVHQSDSPICLLCVRKVDTLCLYYCSRCDFVAHLYCAMLPHNREYINLQELKEEQSTESKSEDSELHQSFDSEICKVIETIVGEDGTEIAIEIKHFSHEHDLKLTDEIPNNTKCNGVQLSCSS
;
A
#
# COMPACT_ATOMS: atom_id res chain seq x y z
N MET A 1 18.94 -13.70 1.48
CA MET A 1 19.60 -12.53 0.85
C MET A 1 18.78 -11.30 1.20
N LYS A 2 19.42 -10.16 1.52
CA LYS A 2 18.73 -8.95 1.99
C LYS A 2 18.59 -7.90 0.89
N PHE A 3 17.46 -7.20 0.85
CA PHE A 3 17.23 -6.03 0.01
C PHE A 3 16.58 -4.91 0.84
N THR A 4 16.65 -3.67 0.35
CA THR A 4 15.89 -2.54 0.92
C THR A 4 14.62 -2.37 0.12
N CYS A 5 13.47 -2.38 0.77
CA CYS A 5 12.18 -2.23 0.11
C CYS A 5 11.93 -0.78 -0.31
N ASP A 6 11.64 -0.55 -1.58
CA ASP A 6 11.39 0.79 -2.14
C ASP A 6 10.09 1.41 -1.61
N PHE A 7 9.20 0.60 -1.05
CA PHE A 7 7.91 1.07 -0.53
C PHE A 7 7.97 1.50 0.94
N CYS A 8 8.70 0.78 1.79
CA CYS A 8 8.77 1.11 3.23
C CYS A 8 10.16 1.54 3.71
N GLY A 9 11.20 1.38 2.90
CA GLY A 9 12.59 1.72 3.24
C GLY A 9 13.25 0.78 4.25
N LYS A 10 12.63 -0.37 4.56
CA LYS A 10 13.18 -1.35 5.51
C LYS A 10 13.83 -2.52 4.79
N GLU A 11 14.82 -3.13 5.44
CA GLU A 11 15.41 -4.37 4.97
C GLU A 11 14.40 -5.52 5.00
N GLY A 12 14.48 -6.44 4.03
CA GLY A 12 13.80 -7.72 4.11
C GLY A 12 14.45 -8.77 3.23
N ASN A 13 13.77 -9.91 3.12
CA ASN A 13 14.14 -11.03 2.24
C ASN A 13 12.94 -11.33 1.34
N LEU A 14 13.16 -12.06 0.24
CA LEU A 14 12.11 -12.51 -0.69
C LEU A 14 11.27 -11.36 -1.28
N PRO A 15 11.89 -10.50 -2.12
CA PRO A 15 11.21 -9.39 -2.76
C PRO A 15 10.22 -9.86 -3.84
N TYR A 16 9.22 -9.02 -4.09
CA TYR A 16 8.69 -8.86 -5.44
C TYR A 16 9.60 -7.91 -6.21
N LEU A 17 10.20 -8.37 -7.31
CA LEU A 17 11.09 -7.58 -8.16
C LEU A 17 10.44 -7.27 -9.50
N CYS A 18 10.71 -6.07 -10.00
CA CYS A 18 10.51 -5.76 -11.40
C CYS A 18 11.65 -6.38 -12.21
N ALA A 19 11.34 -7.02 -13.35
CA ALA A 19 12.38 -7.51 -14.26
C ALA A 19 12.98 -6.41 -15.14
N GLN A 20 12.30 -5.27 -15.25
CA GLN A 20 12.66 -4.17 -16.15
C GLN A 20 13.42 -3.04 -15.45
N CYS A 21 13.37 -2.99 -14.11
CA CYS A 21 14.10 -2.02 -13.30
C CYS A 21 14.40 -2.59 -11.90
N ASP A 22 15.23 -1.91 -11.12
CA ASP A 22 15.66 -2.38 -9.79
C ASP A 22 14.61 -2.20 -8.69
N PHE A 23 13.32 -2.02 -9.03
CA PHE A 23 12.24 -1.84 -8.06
C PHE A 23 11.94 -3.13 -7.31
N ALA A 24 11.95 -3.06 -5.98
CA ALA A 24 11.83 -4.17 -5.07
C ALA A 24 10.94 -3.84 -3.87
N ILE A 25 9.90 -4.65 -3.62
CA ILE A 25 9.02 -4.47 -2.45
C ILE A 25 8.83 -5.77 -1.66
N HIS A 26 8.55 -5.64 -0.36
CA HIS A 26 8.15 -6.79 0.45
C HIS A 26 6.77 -7.29 0.02
N SER A 27 6.53 -8.60 0.15
CA SER A 27 5.19 -9.18 -0.03
C SER A 27 4.13 -8.52 0.86
N ARG A 28 4.48 -8.18 2.10
CA ARG A 28 3.59 -7.44 3.02
C ARG A 28 3.35 -5.99 2.59
N CYS A 29 4.32 -5.35 1.93
CA CYS A 29 4.14 -4.02 1.37
C CYS A 29 3.20 -4.06 0.17
N ALA A 30 3.33 -5.07 -0.69
CA ALA A 30 2.41 -5.29 -1.81
C ALA A 30 0.95 -5.50 -1.37
N ALA A 31 0.74 -6.09 -0.19
CA ALA A 31 -0.56 -6.32 0.42
C ALA A 31 -1.16 -5.10 1.14
N CYS A 32 -0.45 -3.95 1.17
CA CYS A 32 -0.98 -2.74 1.79
C CYS A 32 -2.02 -2.11 0.85
N PRO A 33 -3.30 -1.96 1.25
CA PRO A 33 -4.29 -1.27 0.45
C PRO A 33 -3.99 0.23 0.34
N ARG A 34 -4.41 0.87 -0.74
CA ARG A 34 -4.33 2.35 -0.86
C ARG A 34 -5.12 3.09 0.22
N ILE A 35 -6.24 2.53 0.67
CA ILE A 35 -7.15 3.12 1.65
C ILE A 35 -7.51 2.05 2.68
N LEU A 36 -7.56 2.39 3.97
CA LEU A 36 -8.10 1.51 5.00
C LEU A 36 -8.79 2.31 6.10
N LYS A 37 -9.49 1.61 7.00
CA LYS A 37 -10.09 2.18 8.21
C LYS A 37 -9.54 1.44 9.42
N VAL A 38 -9.41 2.16 10.53
CA VAL A 38 -8.97 1.58 11.81
C VAL A 38 -9.99 1.90 12.88
N TYR A 39 -10.25 0.98 13.82
CA TYR A 39 -11.27 1.16 14.86
C TYR A 39 -11.06 2.41 15.73
N ARG A 40 -9.82 2.88 15.85
CA ARG A 40 -9.45 4.05 16.66
C ARG A 40 -9.60 5.37 15.91
N HIS A 41 -10.05 5.36 14.67
CA HIS A 41 -10.20 6.56 13.86
C HIS A 41 -11.36 6.45 12.85
N ASN A 42 -12.25 7.44 12.86
CA ASN A 42 -13.51 7.36 12.11
C ASN A 42 -13.34 7.59 10.60
N HIS A 43 -12.36 8.37 10.17
CA HIS A 43 -12.14 8.63 8.75
C HIS A 43 -11.23 7.57 8.11
N PRO A 44 -11.37 7.32 6.80
CA PRO A 44 -10.40 6.51 6.07
C PRO A 44 -9.00 7.10 6.16
N LEU A 45 -8.02 6.23 6.30
CA LEU A 45 -6.62 6.56 6.18
C LEU A 45 -6.16 6.26 4.76
N HIS A 46 -5.43 7.21 4.18
CA HIS A 46 -4.85 7.09 2.85
C HIS A 46 -3.37 6.78 2.97
N LEU A 47 -2.92 5.81 2.18
CA LEU A 47 -1.51 5.55 2.02
C LEU A 47 -0.84 6.76 1.38
N THR A 48 0.14 7.34 2.08
CA THR A 48 0.78 8.60 1.71
C THR A 48 2.30 8.48 1.87
N PRO A 49 3.11 8.99 0.93
CA PRO A 49 4.55 9.14 1.11
C PRO A 49 4.86 10.00 2.34
N SER A 50 5.79 9.57 3.19
CA SER A 50 6.08 10.27 4.45
C SER A 50 6.64 11.68 4.22
N LEU A 51 7.28 11.93 3.08
CA LEU A 51 7.77 13.24 2.67
C LEU A 51 6.65 14.24 2.36
N GLU A 52 5.49 13.78 1.91
CA GLU A 52 4.34 14.65 1.62
C GLU A 52 3.66 15.15 2.91
N VAL A 53 3.81 14.38 3.99
CA VAL A 53 3.20 14.74 5.28
C VAL A 53 4.07 15.78 6.01
N HIS A 54 5.41 15.76 5.87
CA HIS A 54 6.27 16.72 6.58
C HIS A 54 7.56 17.15 5.84
N GLN A 55 7.93 18.41 6.08
CA GLN A 55 9.20 19.02 5.63
C GLN A 55 10.22 19.26 6.78
N SER A 56 9.86 19.07 8.06
CA SER A 56 10.73 19.48 9.20
C SER A 56 10.82 18.53 10.42
N ASP A 57 9.78 17.77 10.78
CA ASP A 57 9.79 16.84 11.93
C ASP A 57 9.24 15.45 11.55
N SER A 58 9.75 14.40 12.22
CA SER A 58 9.29 13.02 11.97
C SER A 58 7.89 12.79 12.56
N PRO A 59 6.91 12.26 11.80
CA PRO A 59 5.56 12.06 12.31
C PRO A 59 5.53 11.03 13.44
N ILE A 60 4.53 11.11 14.33
CA ILE A 60 4.30 10.13 15.39
C ILE A 60 3.09 9.28 15.01
N CYS A 61 3.26 7.95 14.97
CA CYS A 61 2.16 7.02 14.82
C CYS A 61 1.29 7.03 16.07
N LEU A 62 0.00 7.36 15.91
CA LEU A 62 -0.96 7.46 17.00
C LEU A 62 -1.49 6.11 17.51
N LEU A 63 -1.18 5.01 16.80
CA LEU A 63 -1.53 3.66 17.25
C LEU A 63 -0.51 3.08 18.23
N CYS A 64 0.78 3.39 18.06
CA CYS A 64 1.86 2.84 18.90
C CYS A 64 2.68 3.90 19.65
N VAL A 65 2.41 5.18 19.40
CA VAL A 65 3.05 6.35 20.04
C VAL A 65 4.57 6.36 19.80
N ARG A 66 5.00 6.07 18.57
CA ARG A 66 6.41 6.08 18.15
C ARG A 66 6.58 6.84 16.85
N LYS A 67 7.78 7.38 16.63
CA LYS A 67 8.14 8.05 15.38
C LYS A 67 7.99 7.09 14.18
N VAL A 68 7.48 7.62 13.08
CA VAL A 68 7.43 6.96 11.79
C VAL A 68 8.81 7.02 11.14
N ASP A 69 9.28 5.87 10.71
CA ASP A 69 10.62 5.65 10.17
C ASP A 69 10.56 4.87 8.83
N THR A 70 9.40 4.93 8.16
CA THR A 70 9.12 4.30 6.86
C THR A 70 8.90 5.35 5.76
N LEU A 71 9.15 4.97 4.52
CA LEU A 71 8.98 5.84 3.34
C LEU A 71 7.50 6.15 3.02
N CYS A 72 6.59 5.23 3.37
CA CYS A 72 5.15 5.43 3.28
C CYS A 72 4.50 5.23 4.66
N LEU A 73 3.33 5.83 4.85
CA LEU A 73 2.52 5.75 6.08
C LEU A 73 1.03 5.85 5.74
N TYR A 74 0.15 5.60 6.72
CA TYR A 74 -1.27 5.86 6.59
C TYR A 74 -1.61 7.19 7.26
N TYR A 75 -2.28 8.07 6.51
CA TYR A 75 -2.58 9.44 6.93
C TYR A 75 -4.05 9.79 6.70
N CYS A 76 -4.64 10.50 7.65
CA CYS A 76 -5.89 11.22 7.45
C CYS A 76 -5.61 12.72 7.43
N SER A 77 -5.77 13.36 6.28
CA SER A 77 -5.60 14.81 6.13
C SER A 77 -6.65 15.63 6.87
N ARG A 78 -7.82 15.05 7.19
CA ARG A 78 -8.89 15.74 7.93
C ARG A 78 -8.59 15.90 9.41
N CYS A 79 -7.80 15.01 9.99
CA CYS A 79 -7.60 14.92 11.44
C CYS A 79 -6.13 14.86 11.86
N ASP A 80 -5.21 14.97 10.89
CA ASP A 80 -3.79 14.74 11.08
C ASP A 80 -3.47 13.40 11.75
N PHE A 81 -4.30 12.40 11.49
CA PHE A 81 -4.11 11.07 12.07
C PHE A 81 -3.02 10.34 11.30
N VAL A 82 -1.94 9.97 11.98
CA VAL A 82 -0.82 9.24 11.38
C VAL A 82 -0.70 7.84 11.97
N ALA A 83 -0.47 6.85 11.12
CA ALA A 83 -0.14 5.49 11.51
C ALA A 83 0.99 4.90 10.66
N HIS A 84 1.87 4.11 11.27
CA HIS A 84 2.78 3.24 10.50
C HIS A 84 1.97 2.29 9.61
N LEU A 85 2.55 1.91 8.46
CA LEU A 85 1.97 0.90 7.55
C LEU A 85 1.51 -0.34 8.31
N TYR A 86 2.41 -0.95 9.07
CA TYR A 86 2.13 -2.20 9.76
C TYR A 86 1.21 -2.03 10.97
N CYS A 87 1.26 -0.91 11.67
CA CYS A 87 0.35 -0.67 12.79
C CYS A 87 -1.11 -0.62 12.32
N ALA A 88 -1.37 0.05 11.20
CA ALA A 88 -2.70 0.14 10.62
C ALA A 88 -3.19 -1.20 10.03
N MET A 89 -2.26 -2.01 9.51
CA MET A 89 -2.55 -3.33 8.94
C MET A 89 -2.77 -4.44 9.99
N LEU A 90 -2.52 -4.21 11.28
CA LEU A 90 -2.75 -5.21 12.31
C LEU A 90 -4.24 -5.55 12.43
N PRO A 91 -4.63 -6.83 12.52
CA PRO A 91 -6.04 -7.24 12.56
C PRO A 91 -6.85 -6.59 13.69
N HIS A 92 -6.24 -6.32 14.85
CA HIS A 92 -6.92 -5.69 15.98
C HIS A 92 -7.08 -4.16 15.83
N ASN A 93 -6.40 -3.54 14.86
CA ASN A 93 -6.56 -2.13 14.55
C ASN A 93 -7.46 -1.92 13.33
N ARG A 94 -7.44 -2.82 12.35
CA ARG A 94 -8.14 -2.67 11.07
C ARG A 94 -9.63 -2.95 11.20
N GLU A 95 -10.44 -2.00 10.73
CA GLU A 95 -11.88 -2.17 10.54
C GLU A 95 -12.14 -2.66 9.11
N TYR A 96 -12.96 -3.70 8.98
CA TYR A 96 -13.37 -4.19 7.66
C TYR A 96 -14.44 -3.24 7.11
N ILE A 97 -14.10 -2.49 6.08
CA ILE A 97 -15.03 -1.53 5.48
C ILE A 97 -15.95 -2.28 4.52
N ASN A 98 -17.26 -2.11 4.65
CA ASN A 98 -18.19 -2.33 3.54
C ASN A 98 -18.21 -1.04 2.70
N LEU A 99 -17.64 -1.07 1.49
CA LEU A 99 -17.43 0.15 0.69
C LEU A 99 -18.71 0.86 0.21
N GLN A 100 -19.90 0.32 0.50
CA GLN A 100 -21.16 1.04 0.35
C GLN A 100 -21.21 2.28 1.25
N GLU A 101 -20.63 2.24 2.45
CA GLU A 101 -20.70 3.31 3.45
C GLU A 101 -19.77 4.51 3.15
N LEU A 102 -18.68 4.31 2.38
CA LEU A 102 -17.75 5.40 2.03
C LEU A 102 -18.30 6.34 0.93
N LYS A 103 -19.31 5.89 0.16
CA LYS A 103 -19.93 6.68 -0.91
C LYS A 103 -20.88 7.74 -0.36
N GLU A 104 -21.44 7.54 0.83
CA GLU A 104 -22.40 8.46 1.45
C GLU A 104 -21.74 9.74 1.99
N GLU A 105 -20.48 9.67 2.42
CA GLU A 105 -19.74 10.85 2.91
C GLU A 105 -19.13 11.72 1.80
N GLN A 106 -19.10 11.24 0.55
CA GLN A 106 -18.58 11.98 -0.61
C GLN A 106 -19.68 12.53 -1.54
N SER A 107 -20.94 12.14 -1.35
CA SER A 107 -22.05 12.47 -2.26
C SER A 107 -22.85 13.72 -1.86
N THR A 108 -22.35 14.55 -0.94
CA THR A 108 -22.98 15.84 -0.63
C THR A 108 -22.76 16.93 -1.69
N GLU A 109 -21.95 16.71 -2.72
CA GLU A 109 -21.88 17.62 -3.88
C GLU A 109 -21.92 16.88 -5.23
N SER A 110 -23.00 17.16 -5.98
CA SER A 110 -23.30 16.83 -7.39
C SER A 110 -23.81 15.42 -7.74
N LYS A 111 -25.11 15.35 -8.07
CA LYS A 111 -25.81 14.22 -8.70
C LYS A 111 -25.75 14.36 -10.23
N SER A 112 -25.40 13.28 -10.94
CA SER A 112 -26.00 12.94 -12.24
C SER A 112 -25.74 11.47 -12.57
N GLU A 113 -26.81 10.81 -13.01
CA GLU A 113 -26.97 9.37 -13.26
C GLU A 113 -26.36 8.97 -14.62
N ASP A 114 -25.66 7.83 -14.70
CA ASP A 114 -25.88 6.77 -15.71
C ASP A 114 -25.12 5.48 -15.35
N SER A 115 -25.59 4.41 -15.98
CA SER A 115 -25.57 2.98 -15.73
C SER A 115 -24.23 2.24 -15.76
N GLU A 116 -24.29 1.02 -15.19
CA GLU A 116 -23.41 -0.14 -15.39
C GLU A 116 -21.93 0.00 -14.99
N LEU A 117 -21.59 -0.62 -13.85
CA LEU A 117 -20.52 -1.62 -13.68
C LEU A 117 -20.45 -1.98 -12.18
N HIS A 118 -20.89 -3.18 -11.81
CA HIS A 118 -20.57 -3.77 -10.51
C HIS A 118 -19.06 -4.12 -10.49
N GLN A 119 -18.20 -3.12 -10.31
CA GLN A 119 -16.82 -3.35 -9.92
C GLN A 119 -16.78 -3.35 -8.40
N SER A 120 -16.44 -4.50 -7.81
CA SER A 120 -16.18 -4.64 -6.39
C SER A 120 -15.01 -3.72 -6.02
N PHE A 121 -15.31 -2.60 -5.39
CA PHE A 121 -14.30 -1.76 -4.78
C PHE A 121 -13.80 -2.47 -3.52
N ASP A 122 -12.87 -3.40 -3.70
CA ASP A 122 -11.92 -3.72 -2.64
C ASP A 122 -10.96 -2.53 -2.59
N SER A 123 -10.80 -1.93 -1.41
CA SER A 123 -9.70 -1.01 -1.10
C SER A 123 -8.43 -1.44 -1.83
N GLU A 124 -8.05 -0.76 -2.92
CA GLU A 124 -7.14 -1.29 -3.95
C GLU A 124 -5.82 -1.84 -3.37
N ILE A 125 -5.79 -3.16 -3.14
CA ILE A 125 -4.56 -3.93 -2.93
C ILE A 125 -3.95 -4.20 -4.32
N CYS A 126 -2.71 -4.69 -4.39
CA CYS A 126 -2.15 -5.14 -5.66
C CYS A 126 -3.09 -6.11 -6.40
N LYS A 127 -3.12 -6.00 -7.73
CA LYS A 127 -3.81 -6.99 -8.56
C LYS A 127 -2.92 -8.21 -8.71
N VAL A 128 -3.42 -9.37 -8.32
CA VAL A 128 -2.72 -10.65 -8.55
C VAL A 128 -2.87 -11.05 -10.01
N ILE A 129 -1.75 -11.42 -10.64
CA ILE A 129 -1.69 -11.87 -12.04
C ILE A 129 -1.54 -13.38 -12.09
N GLU A 130 -0.62 -13.92 -11.30
CA GLU A 130 -0.31 -15.35 -11.29
C GLU A 130 -0.14 -15.85 -9.86
N THR A 131 -0.66 -17.05 -9.60
CA THR A 131 -0.57 -17.75 -8.32
C THR A 131 -0.10 -19.18 -8.53
N ILE A 132 0.73 -19.68 -7.62
CA ILE A 132 1.00 -21.10 -7.48
C ILE A 132 0.25 -21.66 -6.26
N VAL A 133 -0.15 -22.92 -6.34
CA VAL A 133 -0.82 -23.62 -5.24
C VAL A 133 0.14 -24.68 -4.70
N GLY A 134 0.48 -24.59 -3.42
CA GLY A 134 1.28 -25.58 -2.72
C GLY A 134 0.55 -26.91 -2.57
N GLU A 135 1.29 -27.97 -2.24
CA GLU A 135 0.71 -29.30 -1.98
C GLU A 135 -0.28 -29.30 -0.81
N ASP A 136 -0.12 -28.35 0.12
CA ASP A 136 -1.00 -28.10 1.27
C ASP A 136 -2.23 -27.24 0.92
N GLY A 137 -2.37 -26.83 -0.35
CA GLY A 137 -3.42 -25.94 -0.81
C GLY A 137 -3.13 -24.45 -0.57
N THR A 138 -1.94 -24.08 -0.08
CA THR A 138 -1.58 -22.68 0.12
C THR A 138 -1.39 -21.97 -1.21
N GLU A 139 -2.15 -20.91 -1.46
CA GLU A 139 -2.00 -20.07 -2.64
C GLU A 139 -0.94 -18.98 -2.41
N ILE A 140 0.04 -18.90 -3.30
CA ILE A 140 1.10 -17.89 -3.26
C ILE A 140 1.04 -17.11 -4.57
N ALA A 141 0.77 -15.81 -4.49
CA ALA A 141 0.92 -14.92 -5.62
C ALA A 141 2.42 -14.85 -6.01
N ILE A 142 2.71 -15.10 -7.29
CA ILE A 142 4.07 -15.05 -7.84
C ILE A 142 4.26 -13.91 -8.83
N GLU A 143 3.18 -13.35 -9.36
CA GLU A 143 3.21 -12.15 -10.19
C GLU A 143 2.05 -11.22 -9.83
N ILE A 144 2.35 -9.92 -9.67
CA ILE A 144 1.38 -8.90 -9.28
C ILE A 144 1.57 -7.61 -10.08
N LYS A 145 0.48 -6.87 -10.27
CA LYS A 145 0.50 -5.47 -10.64
C LYS A 145 0.29 -4.62 -9.39
N HIS A 146 1.35 -3.95 -8.94
CA HIS A 146 1.30 -3.10 -7.76
C HIS A 146 1.06 -1.64 -8.15
N PHE A 147 0.20 -0.95 -7.41
CA PHE A 147 -0.24 0.39 -7.79
C PHE A 147 0.83 1.48 -7.68
N SER A 148 1.94 1.21 -7.00
CA SER A 148 3.07 2.12 -6.85
C SER A 148 4.14 1.96 -7.94
N HIS A 149 3.93 1.07 -8.91
CA HIS A 149 4.90 0.78 -9.96
C HIS A 149 4.20 0.39 -11.26
N GLU A 150 4.78 0.75 -12.41
CA GLU A 150 4.13 0.57 -13.71
C GLU A 150 4.18 -0.89 -14.20
N HIS A 151 5.34 -1.54 -14.01
CA HIS A 151 5.57 -2.91 -14.47
C HIS A 151 5.06 -3.94 -13.47
N ASP A 152 4.80 -5.14 -13.99
CA ASP A 152 4.47 -6.30 -13.15
C ASP A 152 5.70 -6.72 -12.33
N LEU A 153 5.43 -7.18 -11.11
CA LEU A 153 6.44 -7.59 -10.15
C LEU A 153 6.34 -9.09 -9.91
N LYS A 154 7.49 -9.77 -9.93
CA LYS A 154 7.58 -11.21 -9.72
C LYS A 154 8.21 -11.53 -8.39
N LEU A 155 7.63 -12.48 -7.67
CA LEU A 155 8.21 -13.03 -6.45
C LEU A 155 9.47 -13.81 -6.84
N THR A 156 10.57 -13.56 -6.15
CA THR A 156 11.86 -14.19 -6.48
C THR A 156 12.70 -14.48 -5.25
N ASP A 157 13.45 -15.56 -5.36
CA ASP A 157 14.48 -15.98 -4.41
C ASP A 157 15.89 -15.49 -4.84
N GLU A 158 16.03 -14.95 -6.07
CA GLU A 158 17.29 -14.54 -6.70
C GLU A 158 17.25 -13.05 -7.15
N ILE A 159 18.35 -12.30 -6.94
CA ILE A 159 18.46 -10.87 -7.33
C ILE A 159 19.26 -10.73 -8.65
N PRO A 160 18.78 -9.99 -9.68
CA PRO A 160 19.60 -9.60 -10.83
C PRO A 160 20.59 -8.49 -10.46
N ASN A 161 21.79 -8.54 -11.06
CA ASN A 161 22.87 -7.59 -10.83
C ASN A 161 22.46 -6.13 -11.13
N ASN A 162 22.25 -5.37 -10.05
CA ASN A 162 22.45 -3.94 -9.83
C ASN A 162 22.78 -3.08 -11.07
N THR A 163 21.81 -2.26 -11.50
CA THR A 163 22.10 -1.04 -12.24
C THR A 163 21.31 0.11 -11.64
N LYS A 164 21.89 0.72 -10.59
CA LYS A 164 21.44 1.97 -9.94
C LYS A 164 20.67 2.87 -10.88
N CYS A 165 19.38 3.06 -10.60
CA CYS A 165 18.62 4.20 -11.10
C CYS A 165 18.08 5.03 -9.93
N ASN A 166 18.19 6.35 -10.08
CA ASN A 166 17.75 7.33 -9.10
C ASN A 166 16.25 7.18 -8.87
N GLY A 167 15.89 6.81 -7.64
CA GLY A 167 14.51 6.80 -7.20
C GLY A 167 13.86 8.19 -7.27
N VAL A 168 12.54 8.15 -7.24
CA VAL A 168 11.56 9.25 -7.23
C VAL A 168 11.09 9.69 -8.62
N GLN A 169 9.97 9.09 -9.03
CA GLN A 169 8.79 9.86 -9.46
C GLN A 169 7.54 8.98 -9.33
N LEU A 170 6.84 9.11 -8.19
CA LEU A 170 5.41 8.84 -8.14
C LEU A 170 4.73 10.03 -8.84
N SER A 171 4.62 9.98 -10.16
CA SER A 171 3.76 10.91 -10.88
C SER A 171 2.33 10.38 -10.86
N CYS A 172 1.57 10.80 -9.84
CA CYS A 172 0.11 10.88 -9.96
C CYS A 172 -0.21 12.01 -10.95
N SER A 173 -0.77 11.67 -12.12
CA SER A 173 -1.42 12.61 -13.04
C SER A 173 -2.32 11.75 -13.96
N SER A 174 -3.59 12.02 -14.23
CA SER A 174 -4.57 13.03 -13.83
C SER A 174 -5.95 12.45 -14.08
#